data_AF-A0A090N6Z0-F1
#
_entry.id   AF-A0A090N6Z0-F1
#
_cell.length_a   1.000
_cell.length_b   1.000
_cell.length_c   1.000
_cell.angle_alpha   90.00
_cell.angle_beta   90.00
_cell.angle_gamma   90.00
#
_symmetry.space_group_name_H-M   'P 1'
#
loop_
_entity.id
_entity.type
_entity.pdbx_description
1 polymer ?
#
loop_
_entity_poly.entity_id
_entity_poly.type
_entity_poly.pdbx_seq_one_letter_code
_entity_poly.pdbx_strand_id
1 'polypeptide(L)'
;MASFDILELRIGRAAPLGAAGALSAIDKHKVAGALAAGPLGLDGDEQADRKHHGGPDKAIHAYAVTHLSGWADELPAQAERFRPGAFGENLVIRNNFV
;
A
#
# COMPACT_ATOMS: atom_id res chain seq x y z
N MET A 1 7.29 -11.02 -21.44
CA MET A 1 7.40 -9.97 -20.41
C MET A 1 6.47 -10.34 -19.27
N ALA A 2 6.91 -10.21 -18.02
CA ALA A 2 5.99 -10.33 -16.89
C ALA A 2 4.98 -9.16 -16.96
N SER A 3 3.70 -9.46 -16.75
CA SER A 3 2.65 -8.44 -16.67
C SER A 3 1.88 -8.62 -15.37
N PHE A 4 1.26 -7.55 -14.91
CA PHE A 4 0.42 -7.55 -13.74
C PHE A 4 -0.75 -6.60 -13.94
N ASP A 5 -1.85 -6.89 -13.26
CA ASP A 5 -3.00 -6.02 -13.19
C ASP A 5 -2.94 -5.18 -11.90
N ILE A 6 -3.30 -3.90 -12.00
CA ILE A 6 -3.57 -3.05 -10.83
C ILE A 6 -5.05 -3.21 -10.51
N LEU A 7 -5.36 -3.82 -9.36
CA LEU A 7 -6.73 -4.10 -8.92
C LEU A 7 -7.33 -2.94 -8.13
N GLU A 8 -6.51 -2.27 -7.33
CA GLU A 8 -6.93 -1.13 -6.51
C GLU A 8 -5.85 -0.05 -6.47
N LEU A 9 -6.32 1.20 -6.44
CA LEU A 9 -5.53 2.36 -6.04
C LEU A 9 -5.90 2.74 -4.61
N ARG A 10 -4.88 3.03 -3.80
CA ARG A 10 -5.04 3.39 -2.40
C ARG A 10 -4.16 4.58 -2.03
N ILE A 11 -4.72 5.49 -1.26
CA ILE A 11 -4.03 6.67 -0.73
C ILE A 11 -4.33 6.83 0.77
N GLY A 12 -3.43 7.46 1.50
CA GLY A 12 -3.60 7.73 2.92
C GLY A 12 -2.91 9.03 3.33
N ARG A 13 -3.37 9.61 4.43
CA ARG A 13 -2.75 10.79 5.04
C ARG A 13 -2.01 10.39 6.31
N ALA A 14 -0.99 11.15 6.67
CA ALA A 14 -0.24 10.89 7.87
C ALA A 14 -1.13 11.11 9.12
N ALA A 15 -1.25 10.07 9.94
CA ALA A 15 -1.97 10.09 11.21
C ALA A 15 -1.14 9.43 12.32
N PRO A 16 -1.37 9.75 13.61
CA PRO A 16 -0.68 9.09 14.71
C PRO A 16 -0.94 7.58 14.73
N LEU A 17 0.13 6.79 14.86
CA LEU A 17 0.10 5.33 14.88
C LEU A 17 0.68 4.78 16.19
N GLY A 18 -0.04 3.81 16.77
CA GLY A 18 0.37 3.12 17.99
C GLY A 18 0.40 4.02 19.23
N ALA A 19 0.81 3.45 20.37
CA ALA A 19 0.80 4.15 21.65
C ALA A 19 1.75 5.36 21.70
N ALA A 20 2.85 5.33 20.93
CA ALA A 20 3.82 6.41 20.85
C ALA A 20 3.36 7.58 19.94
N GLY A 21 2.27 7.41 19.17
CA GLY A 21 1.71 8.46 18.33
C GLY A 21 2.60 8.90 17.17
N ALA A 22 3.53 8.06 16.73
CA ALA A 22 4.39 8.37 15.59
C ALA A 22 3.53 8.55 14.33
N LEU A 23 3.77 9.60 13.54
CA LEU A 23 3.01 9.84 12.32
C LEU A 23 3.30 8.75 11.28
N SER A 24 2.24 8.23 10.68
CA SER A 24 2.31 7.23 9.61
C SER A 24 1.14 7.39 8.66
N ALA A 25 1.39 7.20 7.37
CA ALA A 25 0.36 7.11 6.33
C ALA A 25 0.14 5.66 5.88
N ILE A 26 0.37 4.69 6.78
CA ILE A 26 0.25 3.26 6.46
C ILE A 26 -1.21 2.85 6.20
N ASP A 27 -2.18 3.47 6.86
CA ASP A 27 -3.60 3.17 6.67
C ASP A 27 -4.13 3.86 5.41
N LYS A 28 -3.85 3.26 4.25
CA LYS A 28 -4.33 3.75 2.95
C LYS A 28 -5.67 3.14 2.61
N HIS A 29 -6.59 3.98 2.13
CA HIS A 29 -7.94 3.58 1.74
C HIS A 29 -8.09 3.51 0.22
N LYS A 30 -8.93 2.58 -0.22
CA LYS A 30 -9.27 2.44 -1.64
C LYS A 30 -9.95 3.71 -2.15
N VAL A 31 -9.56 4.14 -3.35
CA VAL A 31 -10.24 5.21 -4.07
C VAL A 31 -10.76 4.72 -5.42
N ALA A 32 -11.76 5.43 -5.93
CA ALA A 32 -12.34 5.17 -7.24
C ALA A 32 -11.75 6.12 -8.30
N GLY A 33 -11.67 5.64 -9.54
CA GLY A 33 -11.18 6.43 -10.67
C GLY A 33 -9.65 6.46 -10.78
N ALA A 34 -9.17 7.23 -11.75
CA ALA A 34 -7.75 7.41 -11.99
C ALA A 34 -7.16 8.47 -11.05
N LEU A 35 -5.89 8.29 -10.70
CA LEU A 35 -5.12 9.27 -9.94
C LEU A 35 -3.95 9.78 -10.79
N ALA A 36 -3.59 11.04 -10.62
CA ALA A 36 -2.34 11.55 -11.14
C ALA A 36 -1.17 10.95 -10.37
N ALA A 37 -0.18 10.43 -11.09
CA ALA A 37 1.09 9.97 -10.53
C ALA A 37 2.16 11.04 -10.79
N GLY A 38 2.74 11.58 -9.71
CA GLY A 38 3.84 12.53 -9.78
C GLY A 38 5.16 11.93 -9.29
N PRO A 39 6.27 12.69 -9.36
CA PRO A 39 7.58 12.23 -8.93
C PRO A 39 7.69 11.84 -7.45
N LEU A 40 6.71 12.24 -6.62
CA LEU A 40 6.73 12.02 -5.16
C LEU A 40 5.56 11.18 -4.65
N GLY A 41 4.72 10.64 -5.56
CA GLY A 41 3.61 9.77 -5.20
C GLY A 41 2.33 10.06 -5.98
N LEU A 42 1.25 9.42 -5.55
CA LEU A 42 -0.09 9.63 -6.10
C LEU A 42 -0.73 10.89 -5.50
N ASP A 43 -1.54 11.58 -6.28
CA ASP A 43 -2.29 12.73 -5.78
C ASP A 43 -3.19 12.32 -4.59
N GLY A 44 -3.13 13.11 -3.53
CA GLY A 44 -3.80 12.85 -2.26
C GLY A 44 -3.15 11.84 -1.31
N ASP A 45 -2.06 11.16 -1.71
CA ASP A 45 -1.28 10.29 -0.82
C ASP A 45 -0.17 11.07 -0.09
N GLU A 46 0.13 10.68 1.15
CA GLU A 46 1.18 11.30 1.96
C GLU A 46 2.23 10.29 2.42
N GLN A 47 3.43 10.80 2.70
CA GLN A 47 4.54 10.07 3.30
C GLN A 47 4.95 10.81 4.58
N ALA A 48 4.79 10.16 5.74
CA ALA A 48 5.02 10.82 7.04
C ALA A 48 6.50 11.16 7.28
N ASP A 49 7.42 10.26 6.90
CA ASP A 49 8.87 10.50 6.95
C ASP A 49 9.44 10.49 5.52
N ARG A 50 9.63 11.69 4.96
CA ARG A 50 10.15 11.83 3.60
C ARG A 50 11.66 11.62 3.50
N LYS A 51 12.38 11.64 4.64
CA LYS A 51 13.84 11.45 4.66
C LYS A 51 14.20 9.98 4.50
N HIS A 52 13.50 9.09 5.22
CA HIS A 52 13.81 7.65 5.20
C HIS A 52 12.78 6.85 4.39
N HIS A 53 11.51 7.24 4.42
CA HIS A 53 10.39 6.48 3.87
C HIS A 53 9.72 7.15 2.65
N GLY A 54 10.30 8.24 2.15
CA GLY A 54 9.79 8.93 0.97
C GLY A 54 10.85 9.28 -0.06
N GLY A 55 10.44 10.14 -1.00
CA GLY A 55 11.26 10.53 -2.14
C GLY A 55 10.96 9.72 -3.42
N PRO A 56 11.58 10.09 -4.55
CA PRO A 56 11.21 9.56 -5.87
C PRO A 56 11.36 8.05 -6.00
N ASP A 57 12.39 7.48 -5.37
CA ASP A 57 12.63 6.03 -5.42
C ASP A 57 11.66 5.20 -4.56
N LYS A 58 10.85 5.88 -3.72
CA LYS A 58 9.85 5.26 -2.85
C LYS A 58 8.48 5.93 -3.01
N ALA A 59 8.24 6.55 -4.17
CA ALA A 59 7.06 7.36 -4.42
C ALA A 59 5.76 6.53 -4.35
N ILE A 60 5.78 5.28 -4.82
CA ILE A 60 4.60 4.41 -4.92
C ILE A 60 4.98 3.02 -4.40
N HIS A 61 4.22 2.50 -3.45
CA HIS A 61 4.37 1.13 -2.93
C HIS A 61 3.36 0.19 -3.61
N ALA A 62 3.82 -0.96 -4.11
CA ALA A 62 2.97 -1.97 -4.72
C ALA A 62 3.08 -3.29 -3.95
N TYR A 63 1.95 -3.98 -3.77
CA TYR A 63 1.91 -5.26 -3.08
C TYR A 63 1.02 -6.27 -3.79
N ALA A 64 1.53 -7.50 -3.95
CA ALA A 64 0.82 -8.57 -4.64
C ALA A 64 -0.25 -9.18 -3.73
N VAL A 65 -1.51 -9.13 -4.17
CA VAL A 65 -2.65 -9.67 -3.41
C VAL A 65 -2.53 -11.18 -3.17
N THR A 66 -1.79 -11.88 -4.03
CA THR A 66 -1.53 -13.33 -3.93
C THR A 66 -0.71 -13.72 -2.70
N HIS A 67 0.00 -12.78 -2.07
CA HIS A 67 0.74 -13.08 -0.83
C HIS A 67 -0.16 -13.08 0.41
N LEU A 68 -1.35 -12.46 0.35
CA LEU A 68 -2.21 -12.30 1.53
C LEU A 68 -2.70 -13.64 2.09
N SER A 69 -3.01 -14.61 1.23
CA SER A 69 -3.40 -15.96 1.67
C SER A 69 -2.25 -16.66 2.38
N GLY A 70 -1.02 -16.52 1.88
CA GLY A 70 0.17 -17.08 2.55
C GLY A 70 0.36 -16.54 3.96
N TRP A 71 0.18 -15.22 4.15
CA TRP A 71 0.23 -14.64 5.50
C TRP A 71 -0.91 -15.10 6.40
N ALA A 72 -2.12 -15.25 5.85
CA ALA A 72 -3.26 -15.77 6.60
C ALA A 72 -3.03 -17.23 7.05
N ASP A 73 -2.38 -18.04 6.22
CA ASP A 73 -2.00 -19.42 6.54
C ASP A 73 -0.88 -19.48 7.59
N GLU A 74 0.12 -18.60 7.49
CA GLU A 74 1.23 -18.50 8.47
C GLU A 74 0.77 -17.96 9.83
N LEU A 75 -0.21 -17.05 9.85
CA LEU A 75 -0.70 -16.35 11.04
C LEU A 75 -2.23 -16.40 11.13
N PRO A 76 -2.83 -17.58 11.37
CA PRO A 76 -4.28 -17.79 11.28
C PRO A 76 -5.08 -16.96 12.29
N ALA A 77 -4.53 -16.72 13.49
CA ALA A 77 -5.15 -15.87 14.50
C ALA A 77 -5.28 -14.39 14.05
N GLN A 78 -4.56 -13.99 13.01
CA GLN A 78 -4.55 -12.65 12.44
C GLN A 78 -5.09 -12.62 11.00
N ALA A 79 -5.64 -13.71 10.50
CA ALA A 79 -6.05 -13.87 9.09
C ALA A 79 -6.86 -12.67 8.56
N GLU A 80 -7.82 -12.17 9.36
CA GLU A 80 -8.67 -11.03 8.99
C GLU A 80 -7.91 -9.71 8.76
N ARG A 81 -6.68 -9.59 9.27
CA ARG A 81 -5.81 -8.43 9.07
C ARG A 81 -5.15 -8.43 7.69
N PHE A 82 -4.95 -9.59 7.06
CA PHE A 82 -4.30 -9.72 5.76
C PHE A 82 -5.29 -9.47 4.62
N ARG A 83 -5.63 -8.20 4.44
CA ARG A 83 -6.51 -7.67 3.39
C ARG A 83 -5.79 -6.64 2.53
N PRO A 84 -6.31 -6.27 1.34
CA PRO A 84 -5.78 -5.15 0.58
C PRO A 84 -5.62 -3.88 1.43
N GLY A 85 -4.44 -3.28 1.36
CA GLY A 85 -3.98 -2.14 2.17
C GLY A 85 -3.26 -2.51 3.46
N ALA A 86 -3.22 -3.78 3.86
CA ALA A 86 -2.62 -4.20 5.14
C ALA A 86 -1.12 -3.88 5.25
N PHE A 87 -0.44 -3.73 4.11
CA PHE A 87 0.99 -3.41 4.04
C PHE A 87 1.22 -1.95 3.60
N GLY A 88 0.17 -1.12 3.61
CA GLY A 88 0.23 0.29 3.27
C GLY A 88 0.58 0.58 1.81
N GLU A 89 0.29 -0.37 0.92
CA GLU A 89 0.47 -0.26 -0.52
C GLU A 89 -0.49 0.75 -1.17
N ASN A 90 0.02 1.44 -2.18
CA ASN A 90 -0.77 2.27 -3.08
C ASN A 90 -1.39 1.43 -4.18
N LEU A 91 -0.65 0.45 -4.71
CA LEU A 91 -1.10 -0.42 -5.79
C LEU A 91 -1.29 -1.84 -5.27
N VAL A 92 -2.54 -2.30 -5.27
CA VAL A 92 -2.85 -3.72 -5.03
C VAL A 92 -2.74 -4.41 -6.37
N ILE A 93 -1.73 -5.25 -6.55
CA ILE A 93 -1.43 -5.88 -7.84
C ILE A 93 -1.70 -7.38 -7.84
N ARG A 94 -1.89 -7.94 -9.03
CA ARG A 94 -1.91 -9.38 -9.27
C ARG A 94 -1.02 -9.70 -10.45
N ASN A 95 -0.11 -10.65 -10.27
CA ASN A 95 0.72 -11.14 -11.37
C ASN A 95 -0.13 -11.95 -12.34
N ASN A 96 0.07 -11.70 -13.63
CA ASN A 96 -0.49 -12.51 -14.70
C ASN A 96 0.57 -13.54 -15.07
N PHE A 97 0.41 -14.76 -14.58
CA PHE A 97 1.19 -15.89 -15.07
C PHE A 97 0.56 -16.31 -16.41
N VAL A 98 1.28 -16.06 -17.50
CA VAL A 98 1.00 -16.62 -18.82
C VAL A 98 1.86 -17.86 -18.98
#